data_AF-A0A956PJA5-F1
#
_entry.id   AF-A0A956PJA5-F1
#
_cell.length_a   1.000
_cell.length_b   1.000
_cell.length_c   1.000
_cell.angle_alpha   90.00
_cell.angle_beta   90.00
_cell.angle_gamma   90.00
#
_symmetry.space_group_name_H-M   'P 1'
#
loop_
_entity.id
_entity.type
_entity.pdbx_description
1 polymer ?
#
loop_
_entity_poly.entity_id
_entity_poly.type
_entity_poly.pdbx_seq_one_letter_code
_entity_poly.pdbx_strand_id
1 'polypeptide(L)'
;MSLLEVLFALACLTVAALALVTLFGSGLKLLRQSSDLTRATEVARSVMENIKLGGYNATPRQSSYDGRIPDATDAGGFPPAPYPSIEVDGRTYTIVVRTLPKSASLKAVQVEVWWDRNSHVEVETALAP
;
A
#
# COMPACT_ATOMS: atom_id res chain seq x y z
N MET A 1 29.18 39.99 29.24
CA MET A 1 27.87 39.39 28.94
C MET A 1 26.82 40.44 29.22
N SER A 2 26.35 41.13 28.18
CA SER A 2 25.26 42.09 28.32
C SER A 2 23.91 41.36 28.38
N LEU A 3 22.91 41.98 29.00
CA LEU A 3 21.53 41.45 29.08
C LEU A 3 20.95 41.17 27.68
N LEU A 4 21.36 41.97 26.69
CA LEU A 4 20.98 41.81 25.28
C LEU A 4 21.53 40.52 24.66
N GLU A 5 22.79 40.18 24.94
CA GLU A 5 23.41 38.93 24.46
C GLU A 5 22.68 37.70 25.03
N VAL A 6 22.29 37.74 26.31
CA VAL A 6 21.57 36.64 26.96
C VAL A 6 20.18 36.47 26.35
N LEU A 7 19.46 37.56 26.09
CA LEU A 7 18.15 37.53 25.43
C LEU A 7 18.23 36.98 24.01
N PHE A 8 19.27 37.37 23.25
CA PHE A 8 19.47 36.87 21.90
C PHE A 8 19.84 35.39 21.89
N ALA A 9 20.71 34.95 22.80
CA ALA A 9 21.06 33.54 22.97
C ALA A 9 19.83 32.69 23.34
N LEU A 10 18.97 33.18 24.25
CA LEU A 10 17.73 32.50 24.62
C LEU A 10 16.76 32.41 23.43
N ALA A 11 16.60 33.48 22.65
CA ALA A 11 15.77 33.48 21.45
C ALA A 11 16.27 32.43 20.45
N CYS A 12 17.57 32.40 20.14
CA CYS A 12 18.17 31.38 19.27
C CYS A 12 17.95 29.96 19.79
N LEU A 13 18.12 29.74 21.10
CA LEU A 13 17.90 28.44 21.74
C LEU A 13 16.45 27.96 21.55
N THR A 14 15.48 28.84 21.77
CA THR A 14 14.05 28.49 21.62
C THR A 14 13.69 28.16 20.17
N VAL A 15 14.20 28.93 19.20
CA VAL A 15 13.99 28.66 17.77
C VAL A 15 14.62 27.33 17.36
N ALA A 16 15.85 27.06 17.83
CA ALA A 16 16.53 25.80 17.55
C ALA A 16 15.77 24.61 18.14
N ALA A 17 15.28 24.72 19.37
CA ALA A 17 14.47 23.67 20.00
C ALA A 17 13.17 23.41 19.22
N LEU A 18 12.47 24.46 18.78
CA LEU A 18 11.24 24.33 18.00
C LEU A 18 11.48 23.69 16.64
N ALA A 19 12.56 24.09 15.95
CA ALA A 19 12.96 23.50 14.67
C ALA A 19 13.31 22.01 14.78
N LEU A 20 13.91 21.59 15.89
CA LEU A 20 14.27 20.20 16.13
C LEU A 20 13.02 19.33 16.35
N VAL A 21 12.02 19.83 17.10
CA VAL A 21 10.74 19.13 17.29
C VAL A 21 9.99 18.98 15.97
N THR A 22 9.95 20.01 15.13
CA THR A 22 9.27 19.94 13.82
C THR A 22 9.97 19.00 12.85
N LEU A 23 11.31 18.97 12.86
CA LEU A 23 12.10 18.01 12.08
C LEU A 23 11.78 16.57 12.48
N PHE A 24 11.74 16.27 13.79
CA PHE A 24 11.41 14.94 14.28
C PHE A 24 9.99 14.51 13.95
N GLY A 25 9.01 15.42 14.08
CA GLY A 25 7.62 15.13 13.69
C GLY A 25 7.49 14.79 12.21
N SER A 26 8.19 15.53 11.35
CA SER A 26 8.21 15.29 9.91
C SER A 26 8.92 13.99 9.55
N GLY A 27 10.08 13.71 10.18
CA GLY A 27 10.83 12.48 10.00
C GLY A 27 10.04 11.24 10.39
N LEU A 28 9.34 11.28 11.54
CA LEU A 28 8.51 10.15 11.98
C LEU A 28 7.35 9.86 11.01
N LYS A 29 6.74 10.92 10.44
CA LYS A 29 5.68 10.76 9.43
C LYS A 29 6.22 10.07 8.17
N LEU A 30 7.40 10.48 7.69
CA LEU A 30 8.05 9.86 6.53
C LEU A 30 8.40 8.39 6.78
N LEU A 31 8.92 8.06 7.97
CA LEU A 31 9.25 6.68 8.34
C LEU A 31 8.01 5.79 8.36
N ARG A 32 6.89 6.26 8.91
CA ARG A 32 5.61 5.53 8.88
C ARG A 32 5.13 5.29 7.45
N GLN A 33 5.16 6.32 6.62
CA GLN A 33 4.77 6.20 5.21
C GLN A 33 5.67 5.20 4.45
N SER A 34 6.97 5.20 4.72
CA SER A 34 7.91 4.23 4.14
C SER A 34 7.57 2.81 4.59
N SER A 35 7.29 2.62 5.89
CA SER A 35 6.89 1.32 6.44
C SER A 35 5.62 0.79 5.78
N ASP A 36 4.60 1.65 5.66
CA ASP A 36 3.33 1.29 5.03
C ASP A 36 3.50 0.87 3.57
N LEU A 37 4.32 1.61 2.82
CA LEU A 37 4.60 1.33 1.42
C LEU A 37 5.31 -0.02 1.27
N THR A 38 6.33 -0.28 2.09
CA THR A 38 7.06 -1.57 2.06
C THR A 38 6.12 -2.74 2.35
N ARG A 39 5.29 -2.63 3.38
CA ARG A 39 4.33 -3.68 3.75
C ARG A 39 3.23 -3.88 2.70
N ALA A 40 2.65 -2.79 2.20
CA ALA A 40 1.65 -2.87 1.13
C ALA A 40 2.23 -3.52 -0.13
N THR A 41 3.50 -3.23 -0.46
CA THR A 41 4.21 -3.85 -1.59
C THR A 41 4.43 -5.34 -1.35
N GLU A 42 4.77 -5.75 -0.14
CA GLU A 42 4.94 -7.16 0.24
C GLU A 42 3.61 -7.93 0.13
N VAL A 43 2.52 -7.35 0.63
CA VAL A 43 1.16 -7.89 0.47
C VAL A 43 0.77 -7.98 -1.00
N ALA A 44 0.96 -6.90 -1.77
CA ALA A 44 0.63 -6.85 -3.20
C ALA A 44 1.40 -7.92 -3.98
N ARG A 45 2.69 -8.10 -3.66
CA ARG A 45 3.53 -9.14 -4.24
C ARG A 45 3.03 -10.53 -3.89
N SER A 46 2.72 -10.80 -2.61
CA SER A 46 2.22 -12.10 -2.18
C SER A 46 0.89 -12.48 -2.86
N VAL A 47 -0.06 -11.53 -2.93
CA VAL A 47 -1.34 -11.71 -3.64
C VAL A 47 -1.09 -11.99 -5.13
N MET A 48 -0.20 -11.22 -5.76
CA MET A 48 0.14 -11.38 -7.16
C MET A 48 0.81 -12.73 -7.44
N GLU A 49 1.68 -13.20 -6.55
CA GLU A 49 2.33 -14.51 -6.65
C GLU A 49 1.29 -15.64 -6.51
N ASN A 50 0.34 -15.54 -5.58
CA ASN A 50 -0.76 -16.50 -5.45
C ASN A 50 -1.63 -16.57 -6.70
N ILE A 51 -1.92 -15.42 -7.32
CA ILE A 51 -2.65 -15.37 -8.60
C ILE A 51 -1.84 -16.04 -9.72
N LYS A 52 -0.53 -15.77 -9.78
CA LYS A 52 0.36 -16.41 -10.75
C LYS A 52 0.43 -17.93 -10.58
N LEU A 53 0.39 -18.44 -9.34
CA LEU A 53 0.35 -19.87 -9.06
C LEU A 53 -0.95 -20.52 -9.55
N GLY A 54 -2.09 -19.83 -9.47
CA GLY A 54 -3.34 -20.28 -10.08
C GLY A 54 -3.31 -20.28 -11.61
N GLY A 55 -2.50 -19.40 -12.20
CA GLY A 55 -2.22 -19.36 -13.64
C GLY A 55 -3.36 -18.79 -14.48
N TYR A 56 -3.21 -18.91 -15.81
CA TYR A 56 -4.12 -18.28 -16.78
C TYR A 56 -5.56 -18.80 -16.69
N ASN A 57 -5.76 -20.09 -16.41
CA ASN A 57 -7.08 -20.72 -16.43
C ASN A 57 -7.91 -20.42 -15.17
N ALA A 58 -7.27 -20.35 -14.00
CA ALA A 58 -7.95 -19.99 -12.76
C ALA A 58 -8.26 -18.49 -12.67
N THR A 59 -7.61 -17.66 -13.49
CA THR A 59 -7.84 -16.22 -13.51
C THR A 59 -8.99 -15.85 -14.46
N PRO A 60 -10.08 -15.23 -13.98
CA PRO A 60 -11.18 -14.77 -14.82
C PRO A 60 -10.70 -13.77 -15.87
N ARG A 61 -11.29 -13.83 -17.08
CA ARG A 61 -10.82 -13.05 -18.23
C ARG A 61 -11.04 -11.54 -18.08
N GLN A 62 -12.15 -11.16 -17.47
CA GLN A 62 -12.52 -9.78 -17.21
C GLN A 62 -13.39 -9.71 -15.96
N SER A 63 -12.89 -9.08 -14.90
CA SER A 63 -13.57 -8.99 -13.60
C SER A 63 -12.93 -7.91 -12.74
N SER A 64 -13.66 -7.44 -11.74
CA SER A 64 -13.18 -6.48 -10.74
C SER A 64 -13.73 -6.91 -9.38
N TYR A 65 -12.86 -6.97 -8.39
CA TYR A 65 -13.18 -7.36 -7.02
C TYR A 65 -12.62 -6.31 -6.08
N ASP A 66 -13.49 -5.55 -5.41
CA ASP A 66 -13.09 -4.49 -4.50
C ASP A 66 -13.17 -4.97 -3.05
N GLY A 67 -12.04 -5.15 -2.37
CA GLY A 67 -12.06 -5.51 -0.95
C GLY A 67 -12.52 -4.39 -0.02
N ARG A 68 -12.60 -3.14 -0.52
CA ARG A 68 -13.08 -1.97 0.26
C ARG A 68 -14.60 -1.99 0.42
N ILE A 69 -15.28 -2.66 -0.51
CA ILE A 69 -16.71 -2.98 -0.47
C ILE A 69 -16.77 -4.48 -0.71
N PRO A 70 -16.67 -5.33 0.33
CA PRO A 70 -16.24 -6.72 0.20
C PRO A 70 -17.09 -7.51 -0.82
N ASP A 71 -16.63 -7.52 -2.07
CA ASP A 71 -17.23 -8.28 -3.15
C ASP A 71 -16.97 -9.76 -2.87
N ALA A 72 -17.93 -10.60 -3.22
CA ALA A 72 -17.76 -12.04 -3.06
C ALA A 72 -16.69 -12.56 -4.05
N THR A 73 -15.89 -13.54 -3.63
CA THR A 73 -15.05 -14.30 -4.55
C THR A 73 -15.93 -15.05 -5.55
N ASP A 74 -15.44 -15.27 -6.76
CA ASP A 74 -16.15 -16.07 -7.74
C ASP A 74 -16.25 -17.55 -7.32
N ALA A 75 -17.06 -18.30 -8.07
CA ALA A 75 -17.25 -19.74 -7.86
C ALA A 75 -15.95 -20.56 -8.04
N GLY A 76 -14.92 -19.97 -8.68
CA GLY A 76 -13.60 -20.56 -8.84
C GLY A 76 -12.64 -20.25 -7.69
N GLY A 77 -13.06 -19.47 -6.68
CA GLY A 77 -12.22 -19.05 -5.56
C GLY A 77 -11.27 -17.90 -5.88
N PHE A 78 -11.55 -17.11 -6.91
CA PHE A 78 -10.79 -15.91 -7.27
C PHE A 78 -11.53 -14.64 -6.78
N PRO A 79 -10.83 -13.64 -6.22
CA PRO A 79 -9.39 -13.64 -5.94
C PRO A 79 -9.01 -14.62 -4.82
N PRO A 80 -7.82 -15.25 -4.88
CA PRO A 80 -7.36 -16.15 -3.83
C PRO A 80 -7.10 -15.38 -2.53
N ALA A 81 -6.99 -16.12 -1.42
CA ALA A 81 -6.56 -15.56 -0.14
C ALA A 81 -5.20 -14.81 -0.31
N PRO A 82 -4.99 -13.67 0.36
CA PRO A 82 -5.76 -13.12 1.50
C PRO A 82 -6.83 -12.07 1.15
N TYR A 83 -7.47 -12.10 -0.03
CA TYR A 83 -8.62 -11.25 -0.32
C TYR A 83 -9.79 -11.49 0.68
N PRO A 84 -10.54 -10.46 1.12
CA PRO A 84 -10.52 -9.04 0.72
C PRO A 84 -9.54 -8.15 1.49
N SER A 85 -9.01 -8.61 2.62
CA SER A 85 -8.10 -7.82 3.46
C SER A 85 -7.19 -8.70 4.30
N ILE A 86 -6.02 -8.17 4.64
CA ILE A 86 -5.06 -8.80 5.54
C ILE A 86 -4.65 -7.83 6.65
N GLU A 87 -4.49 -8.34 7.87
CA GLU A 87 -3.91 -7.59 8.98
C GLU A 87 -2.43 -7.93 9.11
N VAL A 88 -1.57 -6.91 9.07
CA VAL A 88 -0.12 -7.04 9.25
C VAL A 88 0.31 -6.00 10.28
N ASP A 89 0.97 -6.46 11.35
CA ASP A 89 1.48 -5.59 12.43
C ASP A 89 0.42 -4.63 13.03
N GLY A 90 -0.83 -5.10 13.18
CA GLY A 90 -1.94 -4.31 13.72
C GLY A 90 -2.54 -3.29 12.75
N ARG A 91 -2.18 -3.37 11.46
CA ARG A 91 -2.73 -2.53 10.40
C ARG A 91 -3.44 -3.36 9.34
N THR A 92 -4.66 -2.95 8.99
CA THR A 92 -5.45 -3.59 7.94
C THR A 92 -5.09 -3.03 6.56
N TYR A 93 -4.75 -3.94 5.65
CA TYR A 93 -4.53 -3.67 4.24
C TYR A 93 -5.68 -4.27 3.43
N THR A 94 -6.34 -3.45 2.62
CA THR A 94 -7.47 -3.85 1.79
C THR A 94 -7.02 -4.11 0.37
N ILE A 95 -7.51 -5.19 -0.24
CA ILE A 95 -7.02 -5.68 -1.53
C ILE A 95 -8.09 -5.49 -2.59
N VAL A 96 -7.72 -4.93 -3.73
CA VAL A 96 -8.58 -4.81 -4.92
C VAL A 96 -7.89 -5.54 -6.06
N VAL A 97 -8.64 -6.39 -6.77
CA VAL A 97 -8.10 -7.18 -7.88
C VAL A 97 -8.94 -6.93 -9.13
N ARG A 98 -8.28 -6.54 -10.22
CA ARG A 98 -8.91 -6.31 -11.51
C ARG A 98 -8.25 -7.19 -12.56
N THR A 99 -9.05 -7.78 -13.42
CA THR A 99 -8.56 -8.54 -14.58
C THR A 99 -9.07 -7.90 -15.86
N LEU A 100 -8.16 -7.72 -16.82
CA LEU A 100 -8.43 -7.05 -18.09
C LEU A 100 -7.93 -7.93 -19.25
N PRO A 101 -8.75 -8.16 -20.29
CA PRO A 101 -8.28 -8.87 -21.48
C PRO A 101 -7.35 -7.95 -22.29
N LYS A 102 -6.11 -8.39 -22.54
CA LYS A 102 -5.18 -7.68 -23.44
C LYS A 102 -5.20 -8.27 -24.86
N SER A 103 -5.38 -9.59 -25.00
CA SER A 103 -5.53 -10.27 -26.28
C SER A 103 -6.32 -11.59 -26.16
N ALA A 104 -6.35 -12.42 -27.21
CA ALA A 104 -6.96 -13.75 -27.16
C ALA A 104 -6.28 -14.69 -26.16
N SER A 105 -4.96 -14.58 -26.01
CA SER A 105 -4.12 -15.43 -25.15
C SER A 105 -3.42 -14.66 -24.03
N LEU A 106 -3.77 -13.40 -23.79
CA LEU A 106 -3.13 -12.57 -22.76
C LEU A 106 -4.17 -11.87 -21.90
N LYS A 107 -4.07 -12.05 -20.59
CA LYS A 107 -4.86 -11.37 -19.57
C LYS A 107 -3.92 -10.51 -18.73
N ALA A 108 -4.30 -9.29 -18.41
CA ALA A 108 -3.64 -8.51 -17.37
C ALA A 108 -4.37 -8.70 -16.05
N VAL A 109 -3.60 -8.79 -14.98
CA VAL A 109 -4.10 -8.75 -13.61
C VAL A 109 -3.45 -7.60 -12.90
N GLN A 110 -4.27 -6.75 -12.30
CA GLN A 110 -3.88 -5.60 -11.52
C GLN A 110 -4.32 -5.86 -10.09
N VAL A 111 -3.39 -5.71 -9.15
CA VAL A 111 -3.65 -5.81 -7.72
C VAL A 111 -3.33 -4.47 -7.09
N GLU A 112 -4.31 -3.86 -6.43
CA GLU A 112 -4.13 -2.67 -5.63
C GLU A 112 -4.24 -3.04 -4.15
N VAL A 113 -3.34 -2.53 -3.33
CA VAL A 113 -3.36 -2.71 -1.87
C VAL A 113 -3.46 -1.35 -1.21
N TRP A 114 -4.55 -1.13 -0.49
CA TRP A 114 -4.92 0.14 0.16
C TRP A 114 -4.68 0.06 1.67
N TRP A 115 -4.06 1.08 2.26
CA TRP A 115 -3.85 1.20 3.73
C TRP A 115 -4.44 2.50 4.32
N ASP A 116 -5.03 3.33 3.47
CA ASP A 116 -5.84 4.51 3.79
C ASP A 116 -6.75 4.81 2.58
N ARG A 117 -7.65 5.80 2.68
CA ARG A 117 -8.59 6.16 1.60
C ARG A 117 -7.92 6.62 0.31
N ASN A 118 -6.74 7.23 0.42
CA ASN A 118 -6.01 7.87 -0.69
C ASN A 118 -4.63 7.25 -0.94
N SER A 119 -4.23 6.23 -0.18
CA SER A 119 -2.89 5.66 -0.27
C SER A 119 -2.97 4.18 -0.59
N HIS A 120 -2.38 3.82 -1.73
CA HIS A 120 -2.30 2.47 -2.23
C HIS A 120 -1.01 2.21 -2.98
N VAL A 121 -0.69 0.94 -3.15
CA VAL A 121 0.31 0.42 -4.08
C VAL A 121 -0.43 -0.39 -5.12
N GLU A 122 -0.05 -0.21 -6.38
CA GLU A 122 -0.60 -0.93 -7.52
C GLU A 122 0.51 -1.74 -8.18
N VAL A 123 0.21 -3.00 -8.49
CA VAL A 123 1.08 -3.89 -9.26
C VAL A 123 0.28 -4.55 -10.38
N GLU A 124 0.78 -4.47 -11.61
CA GLU A 124 0.21 -5.15 -12.79
C GLU A 124 1.13 -6.29 -13.25
N THR A 125 0.52 -7.40 -13.66
CA THR A 125 1.21 -8.47 -14.37
C THR A 125 0.37 -8.96 -15.55
N ALA A 126 1.02 -9.57 -16.53
CA ALA A 126 0.34 -10.25 -17.62
C ALA A 126 0.46 -11.77 -17.45
N LEU A 127 -0.63 -12.47 -17.69
CA LEU A 127 -0.73 -13.93 -17.70
C LEU A 127 -1.00 -14.41 -19.12
N ALA A 128 -0.22 -15.38 -19.55
CA ALA A 128 -0.39 -16.14 -20.78
C ALA A 128 -0.67 -17.62 -20.44
N PRO A 129 -1.35 -18.37 -21.32
CA PRO A 129 -1.64 -19.79 -21.14
C PRO A 129 -0.40 -20.67 -21.07
#